data_AF-A0A958D3H8-F1
#
_entry.id   AF-A0A958D3H8-F1
#
_cell.length_a   1.000
_cell.length_b   1.000
_cell.length_c   1.000
_cell.angle_alpha   90.00
_cell.angle_beta   90.00
_cell.angle_gamma   90.00
#
_symmetry.space_group_name_H-M   'P 1'
#
loop_
_entity.id
_entity.type
_entity.pdbx_description
1 polymer ?
#
loop_
_entity_poly.entity_id
_entity_poly.type
_entity_poly.pdbx_seq_one_letter_code
_entity_poly.pdbx_strand_id
1 'polypeptide(L)'
;MTHVQNRPVARAYVRDLRRWSEDDQLAIVREYAERQGYELTTVRESEEGRAFWLRLIRNGAGHHVALLPSLQILAEPERTASRRPLVDYVVTLLDVMGTGSLIVDVSAGVTSADNGWLAAVEAAATATAQGRPLDRKRARRMAKRRWELTPIRGLVDEWRQPWNAEVFSEAKDVWCSTRYANDVEAWEAVNGLVERRGKAALLIGSAATARRIFESRLGKP
;
A
#
# COMPACT_ATOMS: atom_id res chain seq x y z
N MET A 1 41.56 -37.71 -16.40
CA MET A 1 41.28 -36.27 -16.46
C MET A 1 39.85 -36.06 -15.98
N THR A 2 39.67 -35.61 -14.75
CA THR A 2 38.35 -35.39 -14.14
C THR A 2 37.75 -34.13 -14.77
N HIS A 3 36.71 -34.26 -15.57
CA HIS A 3 35.95 -33.10 -16.05
C HIS A 3 35.34 -32.41 -14.83
N VAL A 4 35.91 -31.26 -14.44
CA VAL A 4 35.29 -30.35 -13.47
C VAL A 4 34.06 -29.78 -14.16
N GLN A 5 32.90 -30.39 -13.92
CA GLN A 5 31.63 -29.78 -14.29
C GLN A 5 31.43 -28.56 -13.38
N ASN A 6 31.62 -27.37 -13.93
CA ASN A 6 31.28 -26.13 -13.24
C ASN A 6 29.76 -26.14 -12.97
N ARG A 7 29.40 -26.29 -11.69
CA ARG A 7 28.01 -26.20 -11.26
C ARG A 7 27.53 -24.75 -11.40
N PRO A 8 26.28 -24.52 -11.85
CA PRO A 8 25.71 -23.19 -11.83
C PRO A 8 25.67 -22.66 -10.40
N VAL A 9 25.96 -21.37 -10.25
CA VAL A 9 26.15 -20.74 -8.95
C VAL A 9 24.85 -20.08 -8.50
N ALA A 10 24.30 -20.51 -7.36
CA ALA A 10 23.10 -19.94 -6.78
C ALA A 10 23.42 -19.08 -5.54
N ARG A 11 22.74 -17.94 -5.44
CA ARG A 11 22.84 -17.00 -4.33
C ARG A 11 21.47 -16.85 -3.69
N ALA A 12 21.32 -17.39 -2.50
CA ALA A 12 20.09 -17.27 -1.74
C ALA A 12 20.17 -16.18 -0.68
N TYR A 13 19.05 -15.51 -0.49
CA TYR A 13 18.81 -14.61 0.64
C TYR A 13 17.66 -15.19 1.45
N VAL A 14 17.84 -15.28 2.77
CA VAL A 14 16.84 -15.74 3.73
C VAL A 14 16.68 -14.69 4.83
N ARG A 15 15.47 -14.55 5.34
CA ARG A 15 15.15 -13.66 6.46
C ARG A 15 13.85 -14.11 7.10
N ASP A 16 13.62 -13.78 8.36
CA ASP A 16 12.37 -14.16 9.00
C ASP A 16 11.17 -13.48 8.32
N LEU A 17 10.22 -14.32 7.89
CA LEU A 17 8.91 -13.88 7.44
C LEU A 17 7.88 -14.25 8.50
N ARG A 18 6.72 -13.58 8.45
CA ARG A 18 5.71 -13.65 9.51
C ARG A 18 5.25 -15.07 9.89
N ARG A 19 5.25 -15.99 8.92
CA ARG A 19 4.78 -17.37 9.08
C ARG A 19 5.84 -18.38 8.66
N TRP A 20 7.08 -17.93 8.48
CA TRP A 20 8.10 -18.76 7.87
C TRP A 20 9.47 -18.40 8.40
N SER A 21 10.04 -19.32 9.17
CA SER A 21 11.34 -19.12 9.81
C SER A 21 12.48 -19.15 8.80
N GLU A 22 13.61 -18.53 9.12
CA GLU A 22 14.84 -18.68 8.32
C GLU A 22 15.25 -20.15 8.13
N ASP A 23 15.07 -21.00 9.14
CA ASP A 23 15.52 -22.39 9.08
C ASP A 23 14.66 -23.21 8.10
N ASP A 24 13.34 -23.00 8.09
CA ASP A 24 12.44 -23.63 7.11
C ASP A 24 12.75 -23.15 5.68
N GLN A 25 13.08 -21.85 5.53
CA GLN A 25 13.49 -21.28 4.24
C GLN A 25 14.82 -21.87 3.77
N LEU A 26 15.78 -22.05 4.68
CA LEU A 26 17.06 -22.67 4.37
C LEU A 26 16.89 -24.12 3.93
N ALA A 27 16.00 -24.87 4.58
CA ALA A 27 15.72 -26.25 4.23
C ALA A 27 15.25 -26.38 2.78
N ILE A 28 14.22 -25.62 2.39
CA ILE A 28 13.66 -25.72 1.03
C ILE A 28 14.63 -25.22 -0.05
N VAL A 29 15.43 -24.18 0.24
CA VAL A 29 16.39 -23.62 -0.71
C VAL A 29 17.55 -24.58 -0.92
N ARG A 30 18.03 -25.24 0.13
CA ARG A 30 19.07 -26.28 0.04
C ARG A 30 18.58 -27.48 -0.76
N GLU A 31 17.38 -27.99 -0.44
CA GLU A 31 16.78 -29.11 -1.16
C GLU A 31 16.61 -28.77 -2.66
N TYR A 32 16.14 -27.57 -2.97
CA TYR A 32 16.01 -27.12 -4.35
C TYR A 32 17.36 -27.01 -5.06
N ALA A 33 18.36 -26.38 -4.42
CA ALA A 33 19.70 -26.23 -4.98
C ALA A 33 20.38 -27.58 -5.25
N GLU A 34 20.26 -28.53 -4.32
CA GLU A 34 20.79 -29.90 -4.47
C GLU A 34 20.15 -30.62 -5.66
N ARG A 35 18.82 -30.56 -5.76
CA ARG A 35 18.06 -31.16 -6.87
C ARG A 35 18.41 -30.56 -8.23
N GLN A 36 18.69 -29.26 -8.29
CA GLN A 36 19.10 -28.58 -9.52
C GLN A 36 20.63 -28.60 -9.78
N GLY A 37 21.41 -29.18 -8.87
CA GLY A 37 22.86 -29.25 -8.99
C GLY A 37 23.57 -27.89 -8.85
N TYR A 38 22.98 -26.93 -8.13
CA TYR A 38 23.58 -25.61 -7.92
C TYR A 38 24.64 -25.62 -6.82
N GLU A 39 25.66 -24.79 -7.00
CA GLU A 39 26.56 -24.39 -5.92
C GLU A 39 25.90 -23.25 -5.12
N LEU A 40 25.39 -23.57 -3.93
CA LEU A 40 24.62 -22.65 -3.12
C LEU A 40 25.50 -21.85 -2.16
N THR A 41 25.36 -20.52 -2.19
CA THR A 41 25.74 -19.63 -1.09
C THR A 41 24.50 -18.98 -0.53
N THR A 42 24.35 -18.99 0.80
CA THR A 42 23.21 -18.36 1.47
C THR A 42 23.64 -17.16 2.29
N VAL A 43 22.86 -16.09 2.22
CA VAL A 43 23.01 -14.86 3.01
C VAL A 43 21.77 -14.72 3.90
N ARG A 44 21.97 -14.51 5.20
CA ARG A 44 20.90 -14.30 6.19
C ARG A 44 20.61 -12.81 6.39
N GLU A 45 19.52 -12.50 7.10
CA GLU A 45 19.18 -11.12 7.45
C GLU A 45 20.25 -10.51 8.37
N SER A 46 20.73 -9.33 7.99
CA SER A 46 21.59 -8.46 8.79
C SER A 46 21.49 -7.04 8.25
N GLU A 47 22.09 -6.06 8.92
CA GLU A 47 22.11 -4.66 8.49
C GLU A 47 22.60 -4.48 7.04
N GLU A 48 23.57 -5.31 6.61
CA GLU A 48 24.11 -5.28 5.26
C GLU A 48 23.74 -6.51 4.42
N GLY A 49 22.99 -7.47 4.97
CA GLY A 49 22.80 -8.79 4.37
C GLY A 49 22.19 -8.73 2.97
N ARG A 50 21.10 -7.97 2.80
CA ARG A 50 20.45 -7.79 1.50
C ARG A 50 21.37 -7.10 0.49
N ALA A 51 22.05 -6.02 0.91
CA ALA A 51 22.97 -5.28 0.04
C ALA A 51 24.18 -6.14 -0.37
N PHE A 52 24.69 -6.97 0.53
CA PHE A 52 25.74 -7.94 0.25
C PHE A 52 25.26 -9.01 -0.74
N TRP A 53 24.08 -9.58 -0.53
CA TRP A 53 23.48 -10.56 -1.45
C TRP A 53 23.28 -9.98 -2.86
N LEU A 54 22.73 -8.78 -3.00
CA LEU A 54 22.59 -8.09 -4.30
C LEU A 54 23.94 -7.90 -4.98
N ARG A 55 25.00 -7.59 -4.22
CA ARG A 55 26.37 -7.46 -4.74
C ARG A 55 26.90 -8.80 -5.25
N LEU A 56 26.65 -9.90 -4.55
CA LEU A 56 27.05 -11.25 -4.99
C LEU A 56 26.38 -11.63 -6.31
N ILE A 57 25.12 -11.25 -6.50
CA ILE A 57 24.39 -11.49 -7.76
C ILE A 57 24.98 -10.64 -8.89
N ARG A 58 25.14 -9.33 -8.67
CA ARG A 58 25.71 -8.39 -9.64
C ARG A 58 27.12 -8.80 -10.08
N ASN A 59 27.96 -9.20 -9.13
CA ASN A 59 29.33 -9.65 -9.40
C ASN A 59 29.37 -10.96 -10.21
N GLY A 60 28.26 -11.70 -10.27
CA GLY A 60 28.11 -12.87 -11.11
C GLY A 60 27.92 -12.57 -12.60
N ALA A 61 27.80 -11.29 -12.98
CA ALA A 61 27.64 -10.86 -14.38
C ALA A 61 26.53 -11.60 -15.15
N GLY A 62 25.40 -11.88 -14.49
CA GLY A 62 24.26 -12.62 -15.07
C GLY A 62 24.38 -14.16 -15.04
N HIS A 63 25.52 -14.71 -14.62
CA HIS A 63 25.71 -16.16 -14.49
C HIS A 63 25.23 -16.73 -13.15
N HIS A 64 24.97 -15.86 -12.16
CA HIS A 64 24.49 -16.27 -10.84
C HIS A 64 22.96 -16.28 -10.81
N VAL A 65 22.40 -17.34 -10.24
CA VAL A 65 20.96 -17.49 -10.00
C VAL A 65 20.56 -16.81 -8.70
N ALA A 66 19.53 -15.97 -8.74
CA ALA A 66 18.91 -15.39 -7.55
C ALA A 66 17.87 -16.37 -7.01
N LEU A 67 18.28 -17.20 -6.04
CA LEU A 67 17.46 -18.29 -5.51
C LEU A 67 16.72 -17.84 -4.24
N LEU A 68 15.43 -17.59 -4.33
CA LEU A 68 14.65 -17.04 -3.22
C LEU A 68 13.70 -18.11 -2.66
N PRO A 69 13.58 -18.25 -1.32
CA PRO A 69 12.56 -19.13 -0.75
C PRO A 69 11.15 -18.68 -1.18
N SER A 70 10.89 -17.37 -1.17
CA SER A 70 9.75 -16.73 -1.84
C SER A 70 10.10 -15.31 -2.25
N LEU A 71 9.49 -14.81 -3.32
CA LEU A 71 9.65 -13.42 -3.78
C LEU A 71 9.30 -12.38 -2.72
N GLN A 72 8.42 -12.70 -1.76
CA GLN A 72 8.06 -11.80 -0.65
C GLN A 72 9.28 -11.35 0.17
N ILE A 73 10.36 -12.12 0.10
CA ILE A 73 11.57 -11.85 0.85
C ILE A 73 12.28 -10.56 0.41
N LEU A 74 12.06 -10.14 -0.84
CA LEU A 74 12.68 -8.95 -1.41
C LEU A 74 12.27 -7.66 -0.69
N ALA A 75 11.06 -7.63 -0.13
CA ALA A 75 10.58 -6.51 0.64
C ALA A 75 11.25 -6.47 2.02
N GLU A 76 11.95 -5.39 2.36
CA GLU A 76 12.41 -5.15 3.72
C GLU A 76 11.25 -4.71 4.63
N PRO A 77 11.29 -5.08 5.92
CA PRO A 77 10.30 -4.62 6.87
C PRO A 77 10.37 -3.10 7.05
N GLU A 78 9.22 -2.48 7.29
CA GLU A 78 9.04 -1.03 7.43
C GLU A 78 9.86 -0.40 8.59
N ARG A 79 10.45 -1.22 9.46
CA ARG A 79 11.36 -0.76 10.54
C ARG A 79 12.77 -0.47 10.05
N THR A 80 13.21 -1.14 8.99
CA THR A 80 14.54 -0.98 8.39
C THR A 80 14.48 -0.15 7.11
N ALA A 81 13.37 -0.21 6.37
CA ALA A 81 13.20 0.55 5.13
C ALA A 81 12.58 1.94 5.35
N SER A 82 13.15 2.97 4.70
CA SER A 82 12.56 4.31 4.61
C SER A 82 11.36 4.40 3.64
N ARG A 83 10.96 3.27 3.05
CA ARG A 83 9.97 3.16 1.97
C ARG A 83 8.85 2.20 2.34
N ARG A 84 7.71 2.35 1.67
CA ARG A 84 6.60 1.39 1.78
C ARG A 84 7.08 0.01 1.31
N PRO A 85 6.75 -1.09 2.02
CA PRO A 85 7.23 -2.43 1.68
C PRO A 85 6.98 -2.86 0.23
N LEU A 86 5.82 -2.51 -0.34
CA LEU A 86 5.50 -2.81 -1.74
C LEU A 86 6.41 -2.06 -2.73
N VAL A 87 6.77 -0.81 -2.43
CA VAL A 87 7.67 -0.02 -3.29
C VAL A 87 9.07 -0.61 -3.23
N ASP A 88 9.52 -0.96 -2.03
CA ASP A 88 10.82 -1.61 -1.81
C ASP A 88 10.89 -2.96 -2.54
N TYR A 89 9.87 -3.80 -2.41
CA TYR A 89 9.72 -5.06 -3.17
C TYR A 89 9.90 -4.85 -4.68
N VAL A 90 9.16 -3.92 -5.29
CA VAL A 90 9.20 -3.68 -6.73
C VAL A 90 10.59 -3.18 -7.15
N VAL A 91 11.17 -2.25 -6.40
CA VAL A 91 12.51 -1.71 -6.71
C VAL A 91 13.57 -2.80 -6.65
N THR A 92 13.55 -3.63 -5.61
CA THR A 92 14.52 -4.73 -5.48
C THR A 92 14.31 -5.80 -6.54
N LEU A 93 13.07 -6.13 -6.89
CA LEU A 93 12.78 -7.08 -7.98
C LEU A 93 13.35 -6.57 -9.32
N LEU A 94 13.10 -5.30 -9.65
CA LEU A 94 13.64 -4.70 -10.88
C LEU A 94 15.17 -4.64 -10.87
N ASP A 95 15.78 -4.39 -9.72
CA ASP A 95 17.23 -4.40 -9.57
C ASP A 95 17.82 -5.79 -9.88
N VAL A 96 17.24 -6.85 -9.31
CA VAL A 96 17.67 -8.24 -9.58
C VAL A 96 17.42 -8.64 -11.04
N MET A 97 16.28 -8.24 -11.63
CA MET A 97 16.03 -8.49 -13.05
C MET A 97 17.03 -7.76 -13.96
N GLY A 98 17.43 -6.54 -13.58
CA GLY A 98 18.40 -5.73 -14.31
C GLY A 98 19.82 -6.31 -14.34
N THR A 99 20.16 -7.24 -13.43
CA THR A 99 21.47 -7.91 -13.44
C THR A 99 21.58 -9.03 -14.47
N GLY A 100 20.48 -9.37 -15.17
CA GLY A 100 20.44 -10.49 -16.11
C GLY A 100 20.44 -11.87 -15.44
N SER A 101 20.20 -11.94 -14.14
CA SER A 101 20.16 -13.19 -13.38
C SER A 101 18.83 -13.92 -13.54
N LEU A 102 18.86 -15.25 -13.65
CA LEU A 102 17.66 -16.08 -13.48
C LEU A 102 17.19 -15.97 -12.04
N ILE A 103 15.93 -15.60 -11.83
CA ILE A 103 15.32 -15.53 -10.50
C ILE A 103 14.45 -16.76 -10.29
N VAL A 104 14.52 -17.35 -9.11
CA VAL A 104 13.72 -18.54 -8.74
C VAL A 104 12.93 -18.23 -7.48
N ASP A 105 11.62 -18.46 -7.52
CA ASP A 105 10.77 -18.57 -6.34
C ASP A 105 10.59 -20.05 -6.02
N VAL A 106 11.28 -20.53 -4.98
CA VAL A 106 11.28 -21.96 -4.62
C VAL A 106 9.91 -22.39 -4.10
N SER A 107 9.22 -21.54 -3.32
CA SER A 107 7.90 -21.87 -2.77
C SER A 107 6.83 -22.05 -3.85
N ALA A 108 6.89 -21.22 -4.90
CA ALA A 108 5.99 -21.30 -6.02
C ALA A 108 6.46 -22.31 -7.09
N GLY A 109 7.71 -22.75 -7.03
CA GLY A 109 8.30 -23.68 -8.00
C GLY A 109 8.43 -23.06 -9.39
N VAL A 110 8.67 -21.75 -9.48
CA VAL A 110 8.74 -21.02 -10.74
C VAL A 110 10.02 -20.19 -10.85
N THR A 111 10.41 -19.91 -12.08
CA THR A 111 11.55 -19.07 -12.45
C THR A 111 11.11 -17.87 -13.28
N SER A 112 11.98 -16.87 -13.41
CA SER A 112 11.74 -15.69 -14.23
C SER A 112 11.63 -15.97 -15.74
N ALA A 113 11.90 -17.20 -16.17
CA ALA A 113 11.71 -17.65 -17.54
C ALA A 113 10.38 -18.39 -17.76
N ASP A 114 9.66 -18.74 -16.69
CA ASP A 114 8.43 -19.52 -16.78
C ASP A 114 7.21 -18.65 -17.06
N ASN A 115 6.21 -19.20 -17.75
CA ASN A 115 4.93 -18.53 -18.00
C ASN A 115 4.17 -18.18 -16.70
N GLY A 116 4.43 -18.89 -15.61
CA GLY A 116 3.85 -18.65 -14.28
C GLY A 116 4.49 -17.49 -13.50
N TRP A 117 5.56 -16.89 -14.01
CA TRP A 117 6.34 -15.88 -13.31
C TRP A 117 5.51 -14.67 -12.88
N LEU A 118 4.72 -14.10 -13.79
CA LEU A 118 3.91 -12.91 -13.51
C LEU A 118 2.90 -13.15 -12.38
N ALA A 119 2.25 -14.31 -12.38
CA ALA A 119 1.31 -14.68 -11.32
C ALA A 119 2.01 -14.81 -9.96
N ALA A 120 3.23 -15.36 -9.91
CA ALA A 120 4.01 -15.45 -8.69
C ALA A 120 4.45 -14.07 -8.17
N VAL A 121 4.85 -13.16 -9.07
CA VAL A 121 5.16 -11.76 -8.76
C VAL A 121 3.94 -11.05 -8.16
N GLU A 122 2.76 -11.18 -8.78
CA GLU A 122 1.52 -10.59 -8.30
C GLU A 122 1.10 -11.14 -6.92
N ALA A 123 1.22 -12.45 -6.72
CA ALA A 123 0.92 -13.09 -5.44
C ALA A 123 1.86 -12.59 -4.33
N ALA A 124 3.15 -12.47 -4.61
CA ALA A 124 4.14 -11.96 -3.66
C ALA A 124 3.94 -10.46 -3.37
N ALA A 125 3.63 -9.65 -4.38
CA ALA A 125 3.28 -8.24 -4.23
C ALA A 125 2.03 -8.07 -3.34
N THR A 126 1.00 -8.89 -3.58
CA THR A 126 -0.24 -8.89 -2.79
C THR A 126 0.04 -9.25 -1.34
N ALA A 127 0.81 -10.31 -1.08
CA ALA A 127 1.18 -10.72 0.27
C ALA A 127 2.03 -9.65 1.00
N THR A 128 2.93 -8.99 0.28
CA THR A 128 3.72 -7.86 0.79
C THR A 128 2.83 -6.67 1.15
N ALA A 129 1.86 -6.34 0.29
CA ALA A 129 0.95 -5.21 0.46
C ALA A 129 -0.07 -5.42 1.58
N GLN A 130 -0.56 -6.65 1.78
CA GLN A 130 -1.55 -6.97 2.80
C GLN A 130 -1.05 -6.72 4.24
N GLY A 131 0.27 -6.62 4.44
CA GLY A 131 0.87 -6.29 5.73
C GLY A 131 0.44 -7.23 6.87
N ARG A 132 0.47 -6.75 8.13
CA ARG A 132 -0.11 -7.51 9.25
C ARG A 132 -1.62 -7.25 9.31
N PRO A 133 -2.50 -8.29 9.35
CA PRO A 133 -3.83 -8.20 9.92
C PRO A 133 -3.83 -7.35 11.17
N LEU A 134 -4.55 -6.25 11.08
CA LEU A 134 -4.74 -5.36 12.21
C LEU A 134 -5.52 -6.14 13.26
N ASP A 135 -4.86 -6.45 14.37
CA ASP A 135 -5.56 -6.88 15.58
C ASP A 135 -6.69 -5.88 15.88
N ARG A 136 -7.86 -6.37 16.29
CA ARG A 136 -9.07 -5.58 16.53
C ARG A 136 -8.80 -4.41 17.48
N LYS A 137 -7.92 -4.60 18.48
CA LYS A 137 -7.52 -3.54 19.41
C LYS A 137 -6.67 -2.47 18.71
N ARG A 138 -5.76 -2.86 17.82
CA ARG A 138 -4.93 -1.94 17.02
C ARG A 138 -5.74 -1.21 15.95
N ALA A 139 -6.67 -1.89 15.29
CA ALA A 139 -7.62 -1.29 14.35
C ALA A 139 -8.49 -0.22 15.04
N ARG A 140 -9.07 -0.55 16.20
CA ARG A 140 -9.84 0.41 17.02
C ARG A 140 -8.99 1.61 17.44
N ARG A 141 -7.76 1.38 17.90
CA ARG A 141 -6.85 2.47 18.28
C ARG A 141 -6.48 3.36 17.09
N MET A 142 -6.22 2.78 15.92
CA MET A 142 -5.95 3.56 14.70
C MET A 142 -7.16 4.33 14.23
N ALA A 143 -8.36 3.73 14.27
CA ALA A 143 -9.60 4.44 13.99
C ALA A 143 -9.78 5.61 14.97
N LYS A 144 -9.65 5.37 16.28
CA LYS A 144 -9.72 6.42 17.31
C LYS A 144 -8.69 7.53 17.05
N ARG A 145 -7.44 7.17 16.76
CA ARG A 145 -6.37 8.11 16.46
C ARG A 145 -6.62 8.90 15.17
N ARG A 146 -7.26 8.31 14.16
CA ARG A 146 -7.70 9.00 12.94
C ARG A 146 -8.78 10.04 13.26
N TRP A 147 -9.73 9.70 14.13
CA TRP A 147 -10.74 10.64 14.62
C TRP A 147 -10.15 11.74 15.53
N GLU A 148 -9.06 11.45 16.25
CA GLU A 148 -8.37 12.42 17.10
C GLU A 148 -7.40 13.34 16.32
N LEU A 149 -6.74 12.84 15.28
CA LEU A 149 -5.72 13.58 14.52
C LEU A 149 -6.26 14.30 13.28
N THR A 150 -7.39 13.85 12.75
CA THR A 150 -8.09 14.57 11.69
C THR A 150 -9.36 15.11 12.31
N PRO A 151 -9.45 16.41 12.65
CA PRO A 151 -10.77 17.00 12.73
C PRO A 151 -11.32 16.88 11.31
N ILE A 152 -12.12 15.84 11.07
CA ILE A 152 -13.08 15.89 9.99
C ILE A 152 -13.96 17.05 10.41
N ARG A 153 -13.59 18.27 9.97
CA ARG A 153 -14.47 19.42 10.09
C ARG A 153 -15.73 18.96 9.40
N GLY A 154 -16.78 18.72 10.17
CA GLY A 154 -18.05 18.34 9.58
C GLY A 154 -18.42 19.43 8.59
N LEU A 155 -19.20 19.10 7.55
CA LEU A 155 -19.70 20.13 6.64
C LEU A 155 -20.27 21.34 7.41
N VAL A 156 -20.95 21.08 8.53
CA VAL A 156 -21.45 22.11 9.48
C VAL A 156 -20.32 22.98 10.06
N ASP A 157 -19.19 22.40 10.48
CA ASP A 157 -18.06 23.14 11.03
C ASP A 157 -17.37 23.99 9.96
N GLU A 158 -17.36 23.52 8.70
CA GLU A 158 -16.81 24.27 7.57
C GLU A 158 -17.70 25.47 7.22
N TRP A 159 -19.02 25.30 7.25
CA TRP A 159 -20.00 26.40 7.12
C TRP A 159 -19.89 27.44 8.24
N ARG A 160 -19.47 27.05 9.45
CA ARG A 160 -19.31 27.92 10.62
C ARG A 160 -17.96 28.65 10.70
N GLN A 161 -17.07 28.47 9.73
CA GLN A 161 -15.79 29.18 9.74
C GLN A 161 -15.98 30.68 9.48
N PRO A 162 -15.19 31.57 10.14
CA PRO A 162 -15.34 33.02 9.99
C PRO A 162 -15.26 33.52 8.54
N TRP A 163 -14.40 32.92 7.72
CA TRP A 163 -14.23 33.28 6.31
C TRP A 163 -15.36 32.79 5.38
N ASN A 164 -16.30 32.00 5.91
CA ASN A 164 -17.50 31.58 5.19
C ASN A 164 -18.76 32.30 5.73
N ALA A 165 -18.62 33.23 6.67
CA ALA A 165 -19.76 33.90 7.32
C ALA A 165 -20.67 34.64 6.34
N GLU A 166 -20.11 35.33 5.34
CA GLU A 166 -20.88 36.01 4.29
C GLU A 166 -21.71 35.00 3.47
N VAL A 167 -21.06 33.95 2.99
CA VAL A 167 -21.71 32.89 2.20
C VAL A 167 -22.75 32.14 3.04
N PHE A 168 -22.49 31.93 4.32
CA PHE A 168 -23.45 31.32 5.25
C PHE A 168 -24.69 32.20 5.42
N SER A 169 -24.53 33.51 5.61
CA SER A 169 -25.66 34.44 5.75
C SER A 169 -26.53 34.43 4.49
N GLU A 170 -25.91 34.57 3.32
CA GLU A 170 -26.64 34.56 2.04
C GLU A 170 -27.32 33.23 1.77
N ALA A 171 -26.63 32.12 2.03
CA ALA A 171 -27.21 30.80 1.89
C ALA A 171 -28.37 30.58 2.87
N LYS A 172 -28.29 31.11 4.10
CA LYS A 172 -29.38 31.06 5.07
C LYS A 172 -30.59 31.87 4.61
N ASP A 173 -30.38 33.04 4.01
CA ASP A 173 -31.46 33.86 3.46
C ASP A 173 -32.14 33.19 2.25
N VAL A 174 -31.34 32.59 1.36
CA VAL A 174 -31.88 31.78 0.25
C VAL A 174 -32.66 30.58 0.79
N TRP A 175 -32.09 29.87 1.76
CA TRP A 175 -32.74 28.72 2.39
C TRP A 175 -34.09 29.10 3.00
N CYS A 176 -34.14 30.14 3.84
CA CYS A 176 -35.33 30.61 4.53
C CYS A 176 -36.33 31.39 3.65
N SER A 177 -36.01 31.61 2.36
CA SER A 177 -36.86 32.39 1.47
C SER A 177 -38.22 31.73 1.24
N THR A 178 -39.29 32.53 1.26
CA THR A 178 -40.64 32.10 0.86
C THR A 178 -40.78 31.91 -0.65
N ARG A 179 -39.76 32.28 -1.43
CA ARG A 179 -39.74 32.14 -2.89
C ARG A 179 -39.83 30.69 -3.38
N TYR A 180 -39.29 29.74 -2.61
CA TYR A 180 -39.21 28.34 -3.02
C TYR A 180 -40.38 27.55 -2.45
N ALA A 181 -41.00 26.65 -3.21
CA ALA A 181 -42.20 25.94 -2.75
C ALA A 181 -41.89 24.87 -1.69
N ASN A 182 -40.68 24.32 -1.71
CA ASN A 182 -40.27 23.22 -0.84
C ASN A 182 -38.76 23.24 -0.55
N ASP A 183 -38.32 22.33 0.32
CA ASP A 183 -36.94 22.28 0.80
C ASP A 183 -35.96 21.75 -0.24
N VAL A 184 -36.42 21.01 -1.25
CA VAL A 184 -35.57 20.53 -2.34
C VAL A 184 -35.19 21.71 -3.23
N GLU A 185 -36.15 22.53 -3.63
CA GLU A 185 -35.91 23.74 -4.43
C GLU A 185 -35.01 24.75 -3.69
N ALA A 186 -35.24 24.94 -2.39
CA ALA A 186 -34.40 25.82 -1.58
C ALA A 186 -32.96 25.28 -1.45
N TRP A 187 -32.79 23.95 -1.32
CA TRP A 187 -31.49 23.30 -1.28
C TRP A 187 -30.72 23.44 -2.60
N GLU A 188 -31.38 23.21 -3.74
CA GLU A 188 -30.78 23.39 -5.06
C GLU A 188 -30.36 24.85 -5.28
N ALA A 189 -31.19 25.80 -4.86
CA ALA A 189 -30.86 27.22 -4.94
C ALA A 189 -29.66 27.61 -4.08
N VAL A 190 -29.53 27.04 -2.88
CA VAL A 190 -28.34 27.20 -2.03
C VAL A 190 -27.08 26.64 -2.70
N ASN A 191 -27.14 25.42 -3.22
CA ASN A 191 -25.99 24.84 -3.93
C ASN A 191 -25.60 25.69 -5.15
N GLY A 192 -26.57 26.18 -5.93
CA GLY A 192 -26.30 27.10 -7.04
C GLY A 192 -25.65 28.41 -6.60
N LEU A 193 -25.97 28.93 -5.41
CA LEU A 193 -25.29 30.10 -4.83
C LEU A 193 -23.84 29.76 -4.44
N VAL A 194 -23.62 28.60 -3.80
CA VAL A 194 -22.30 28.12 -3.41
C VAL A 194 -21.38 27.92 -4.62
N GLU A 195 -21.91 27.37 -5.71
CA GLU A 195 -21.18 27.18 -6.98
C GLU A 195 -20.80 28.52 -7.61
N ARG A 196 -21.72 29.49 -7.67
CA ARG A 196 -21.43 30.85 -8.18
C ARG A 196 -20.35 31.56 -7.35
N ARG A 197 -20.27 31.27 -6.05
CA ARG A 197 -19.23 31.80 -5.15
C ARG A 197 -17.91 31.02 -5.22
N GLY A 198 -17.84 29.95 -6.02
CA GLY A 198 -16.63 29.12 -6.16
C GLY A 198 -16.26 28.33 -4.90
N LYS A 199 -17.23 28.05 -4.02
CA LYS A 199 -17.01 27.45 -2.70
C LYS A 199 -17.40 25.97 -2.68
N ALA A 200 -16.84 25.15 -3.57
CA ALA A 200 -17.19 23.74 -3.71
C ALA A 200 -17.16 22.92 -2.41
N ALA A 201 -16.29 23.28 -1.45
CA ALA A 201 -16.21 22.64 -0.14
C ALA A 201 -17.48 22.79 0.72
N LEU A 202 -18.37 23.71 0.39
CA LEU A 202 -19.62 23.98 1.11
C LEU A 202 -20.85 23.28 0.50
N LEU A 203 -20.68 22.56 -0.60
CA LEU A 203 -21.80 21.87 -1.28
C LEU A 203 -22.51 20.90 -0.34
N ILE A 204 -23.84 20.99 -0.34
CA ILE A 204 -24.70 20.21 0.55
C ILE A 204 -25.26 19.03 -0.24
N GLY A 205 -25.11 17.81 0.29
CA GLY A 205 -25.56 16.59 -0.40
C GLY A 205 -27.06 16.29 -0.31
N SER A 206 -27.81 16.99 0.55
CA SER A 206 -29.27 16.81 0.64
C SER A 206 -29.97 17.99 1.35
N ALA A 207 -31.26 18.16 1.08
CA ALA A 207 -32.13 19.10 1.80
C ALA A 207 -32.19 18.83 3.32
N ALA A 208 -32.11 17.56 3.74
CA ALA A 208 -32.05 17.19 5.15
C ALA A 208 -30.78 17.71 5.84
N THR A 209 -29.65 17.70 5.13
CA THR A 209 -28.40 18.27 5.62
C THR A 209 -28.47 19.80 5.66
N ALA A 210 -29.13 20.44 4.68
CA ALA A 210 -29.35 21.89 4.68
C ALA A 210 -30.17 22.34 5.90
N ARG A 211 -31.24 21.61 6.26
CA ARG A 211 -32.00 21.84 7.52
C ARG A 211 -31.10 21.82 8.76
N ARG A 212 -30.13 20.91 8.82
CA ARG A 212 -29.21 20.80 9.96
C ARG A 212 -28.19 21.95 10.03
N ILE A 213 -27.85 22.55 8.89
CA ILE A 213 -26.88 23.65 8.80
C ILE A 213 -27.55 24.99 9.07
N PHE A 214 -28.71 25.25 8.44
CA PHE A 214 -29.38 26.55 8.45
C PHE A 214 -30.61 26.63 9.35
N GLU A 215 -30.96 25.54 10.04
CA GLU A 215 -32.19 25.37 10.82
C GLU A 215 -33.45 25.26 9.93
N SER A 216 -34.62 25.05 10.56
CA SER A 216 -35.89 24.89 9.84
C SER A 216 -36.26 26.16 9.09
N ARG A 217 -36.69 25.99 7.82
CA ARG A 217 -37.02 27.06 6.85
C ARG A 217 -38.06 28.08 7.35
N LEU A 218 -38.88 27.67 8.31
CA LEU A 218 -39.92 28.46 8.94
C LEU A 218 -39.94 28.08 10.42
N GLY A 219 -39.83 29.07 11.30
CA GLY A 219 -40.33 28.94 12.66
C GLY A 219 -41.85 28.74 12.60
N LYS A 220 -42.28 27.50 12.40
CA LYS A 220 -43.58 27.05 12.86
C LYS A 220 -43.33 26.02 13.96
N PRO A 221 -44.01 26.13 15.11
CA PRO A 221 -43.91 25.14 16.17
C PRO A 221 -44.19 23.72 15.66
#